data_AF-A0A7W0YAL8-F1
#
_entry.id   AF-A0A7W0YAL8-F1
#
_cell.length_a   1.000
_cell.length_b   1.000
_cell.length_c   1.000
_cell.angle_alpha   90.00
_cell.angle_beta   90.00
_cell.angle_gamma   90.00
#
_symmetry.space_group_name_H-M   'P 1'
#
loop_
_entity.id
_entity.type
_entity.pdbx_description
1 polymer ?
#
loop_
_entity_poly.entity_id
_entity_poly.type
_entity_poly.pdbx_seq_one_letter_code
_entity_poly.pdbx_strand_id
1 'polypeptide(L)'
;MTKLVCPDCQHENETERIYCHNCGARLDRSSVFKEKAAEGKTEVATQQHLKKMFRPGRGRGKRLALRLAKTVLGALCAAAVIVMILPPADFPPEKKDYSFAPMINMDIVSAVSSQQPATLVYNEDQVNSYLASNLRRKDSPAKEGYFPLRRILVRFQEGVCAINTERQLFGLSIYSGSSYRVSVANGKISAASTAGYIGRMPIHPAVMKFADIILHKAWASLERERNSVAKLSGIEFHPQSVTLRAGR
;
A
#
# COMPACT_ATOMS: atom_id res chain seq x y z
N MET A 1 65.09 18.27 -31.87
CA MET A 1 65.13 19.74 -31.72
C MET A 1 64.05 20.31 -32.60
N THR A 2 62.99 20.88 -32.03
CA THR A 2 61.97 21.61 -32.79
C THR A 2 62.64 22.86 -33.38
N LYS A 3 62.38 23.17 -34.66
CA LYS A 3 62.94 24.33 -35.36
C LYS A 3 61.81 25.31 -35.67
N LEU A 4 62.05 26.61 -35.48
CA LEU A 4 61.10 27.68 -35.82
C LEU A 4 61.42 28.20 -37.22
N VAL A 5 60.49 28.06 -38.16
CA VAL A 5 60.68 28.56 -39.53
C VAL A 5 60.25 30.03 -39.60
N CYS A 6 61.10 30.88 -40.17
CA CYS A 6 60.78 32.29 -40.37
C CYS A 6 59.69 32.45 -41.45
N PRO A 7 58.62 33.22 -41.21
CA PRO A 7 57.58 33.42 -42.23
C PRO A 7 58.08 34.18 -43.46
N ASP A 8 59.05 35.08 -43.30
CA ASP A 8 59.47 36.00 -44.38
C ASP A 8 60.57 35.42 -45.28
N CYS A 9 61.56 34.74 -44.69
CA CYS A 9 62.70 34.20 -45.45
C CYS A 9 62.83 32.68 -45.38
N GLN A 10 61.90 32.00 -44.71
CA GLN A 10 61.85 30.53 -44.55
C GLN A 10 63.11 29.91 -43.91
N HIS A 11 64.00 30.73 -43.33
CA HIS A 11 65.17 30.24 -42.64
C HIS A 11 64.78 29.50 -41.35
N GLU A 12 65.41 28.35 -41.11
CA GLU A 12 65.20 27.56 -39.90
C GLU A 12 65.99 28.16 -38.74
N ASN A 13 65.28 28.56 -37.69
CA ASN A 13 65.87 29.14 -36.50
C ASN A 13 65.68 28.22 -35.29
N GLU A 14 66.55 28.39 -34.30
CA GLU A 14 66.42 27.76 -32.99
C GLU A 14 65.15 28.27 -32.27
N THR A 15 64.48 27.40 -31.53
CA THR A 15 63.20 27.69 -30.86
C THR A 15 63.28 28.80 -29.82
N GLU A 16 64.48 29.13 -29.32
CA GLU A 16 64.72 30.15 -28.30
C GLU A 16 65.00 31.54 -28.88
N ARG A 17 65.07 31.71 -30.21
CA ARG A 17 65.35 33.01 -30.87
C ARG A 17 64.10 33.83 -31.15
N ILE A 18 64.16 35.14 -30.90
CA ILE A 18 63.02 36.08 -31.03
C ILE A 18 62.97 36.65 -32.46
N TYR A 19 64.14 36.83 -33.05
CA TYR A 19 64.33 37.36 -34.39
C TYR A 19 65.04 36.32 -35.26
N CYS A 20 64.72 36.32 -36.55
CA CYS A 20 65.35 35.47 -37.53
C CYS A 20 66.83 35.83 -37.67
N HIS A 21 67.70 34.82 -37.69
CA HIS A 21 69.14 34.98 -37.85
C HIS A 21 69.52 35.58 -39.22
N ASN A 22 68.72 35.30 -40.26
CA ASN A 22 69.06 35.69 -41.63
C ASN A 22 68.46 37.04 -42.04
N CYS A 23 67.18 37.30 -41.73
CA CYS A 23 66.48 38.51 -42.18
C CYS A 23 66.08 39.48 -41.05
N GLY A 24 66.28 39.13 -39.78
CA GLY A 24 65.91 39.97 -38.64
C GLY A 24 64.40 40.05 -38.33
N ALA A 25 63.53 39.42 -39.13
CA ALA A 25 62.09 39.40 -38.89
C ALA A 25 61.72 38.70 -37.56
N ARG A 26 60.65 39.14 -36.91
CA ARG A 26 60.19 38.58 -35.62
C ARG A 26 59.54 37.20 -35.85
N LEU A 27 59.99 36.20 -35.10
CA LEU A 27 59.47 34.83 -35.18
C LEU A 27 58.23 34.66 -34.29
N ASP A 28 57.16 34.09 -34.83
CA ASP A 28 55.94 33.79 -34.06
C ASP A 28 56.09 32.46 -33.31
N ARG A 29 56.12 32.54 -31.98
CA ARG A 29 56.26 31.39 -31.06
C ARG A 29 54.92 30.81 -30.62
N SER A 30 53.81 31.45 -30.98
CA SER A 30 52.49 31.09 -30.46
C SER A 30 52.02 29.70 -30.92
N SER A 31 52.54 29.18 -32.03
CA SER A 31 52.28 27.84 -32.56
C SER A 31 52.89 26.73 -31.70
N VAL A 32 54.14 26.87 -31.27
CA VAL A 32 54.85 25.85 -30.48
C VAL A 32 54.25 25.67 -29.08
N PHE A 33 53.74 26.74 -28.46
CA PHE A 33 53.02 26.65 -27.19
C PHE A 33 51.64 26.01 -27.33
N LYS A 34 50.96 26.20 -28.48
CA LYS A 34 49.67 25.56 -28.78
C LYS A 34 49.81 24.06 -28.98
N GLU A 35 50.85 23.59 -29.65
CA GLU A 35 51.12 22.16 -29.89
C GLU A 35 51.37 21.41 -28.58
N LYS A 36 52.27 21.92 -27.71
CA LYS A 36 52.54 21.31 -26.40
C LYS A 36 51.31 21.29 -25.48
N ALA A 37 50.48 22.33 -25.53
CA ALA A 37 49.23 22.39 -24.77
C ALA A 37 48.14 21.46 -25.33
N ALA A 38 48.17 21.16 -26.64
CA ALA A 38 47.28 20.20 -27.27
C ALA A 38 47.68 18.76 -26.91
N GLU A 39 48.98 18.43 -27.01
CA GLU A 39 49.53 17.10 -26.64
C GLU A 39 49.28 16.76 -25.17
N GLY A 40 49.49 17.70 -24.25
CA GLY A 40 49.18 17.49 -22.82
C GLY A 40 47.69 17.23 -22.55
N LYS A 41 46.78 17.80 -23.35
CA LYS A 41 45.33 17.55 -23.22
C LYS A 41 44.95 16.17 -23.78
N THR A 42 45.56 15.73 -24.88
CA THR A 42 45.33 14.39 -25.44
C THR A 42 45.89 13.29 -24.54
N GLU A 43 47.07 13.47 -23.95
CA GLU A 43 47.64 12.49 -23.02
C GLU A 43 46.79 12.33 -21.75
N VAL A 44 46.33 13.44 -21.16
CA VAL A 44 45.43 13.40 -19.99
C VAL A 44 44.08 12.74 -20.35
N ALA A 45 43.52 13.05 -21.53
CA ALA A 45 42.30 12.40 -22.01
C ALA A 45 42.49 10.88 -22.23
N THR A 46 43.64 10.48 -22.78
CA THR A 46 43.97 9.08 -23.04
C THR A 46 44.18 8.32 -21.72
N GLN A 47 44.88 8.90 -20.75
CA GLN A 47 45.04 8.34 -19.41
C GLN A 47 43.72 8.24 -18.64
N GLN A 48 42.83 9.23 -18.77
CA GLN A 48 41.49 9.17 -18.18
C GLN A 48 40.62 8.08 -18.82
N HIS A 49 40.73 7.88 -20.14
CA HIS A 49 40.01 6.84 -20.86
C HIS A 49 40.49 5.43 -20.47
N LEU A 50 41.81 5.23 -20.36
CA LEU A 50 42.41 3.98 -19.86
C LEU A 50 42.00 3.71 -18.40
N LYS A 51 42.01 4.73 -17.52
CA LYS A 51 41.49 4.62 -16.14
C LYS A 51 40.00 4.28 -16.07
N LYS A 52 39.19 4.60 -17.09
CA LYS A 52 37.78 4.22 -17.18
C LYS A 52 37.60 2.77 -17.65
N MET A 53 38.45 2.28 -18.56
CA MET A 53 38.43 0.88 -19.05
C MET A 53 38.93 -0.11 -17.99
N PHE A 54 39.97 0.22 -17.23
CA PHE A 54 40.54 -0.65 -16.19
C PHE A 54 39.92 -0.47 -14.79
N ARG A 55 38.62 -0.20 -14.66
CA ARG A 55 37.90 -0.23 -13.37
C ARG A 55 37.14 -1.56 -13.19
N PRO A 56 37.81 -2.66 -12.77
CA PRO A 56 37.20 -4.00 -12.66
C PRO A 56 36.08 -4.10 -11.61
N GLY A 57 35.89 -3.09 -10.75
CA GLY A 57 34.92 -3.12 -9.65
C GLY A 57 33.55 -2.50 -9.91
N ARG A 58 33.39 -1.65 -10.95
CA ARG A 58 32.16 -0.81 -11.08
C ARG A 58 30.91 -1.60 -11.48
N GLY A 59 31.10 -2.74 -12.17
CA GLY A 59 30.02 -3.66 -12.54
C GLY A 59 29.63 -4.65 -11.44
N ARG A 60 30.61 -5.15 -10.67
CA ARG A 60 30.36 -6.11 -9.57
C ARG A 60 29.60 -5.45 -8.41
N GLY A 61 29.97 -4.22 -8.02
CA GLY A 61 29.27 -3.47 -6.97
C GLY A 61 27.81 -3.16 -7.32
N LYS A 62 27.52 -2.72 -8.55
CA LYS A 62 26.15 -2.49 -9.01
C LYS A 62 25.31 -3.77 -9.06
N ARG A 63 25.89 -4.89 -9.51
CA ARG A 63 25.20 -6.20 -9.52
C ARG A 63 24.93 -6.70 -8.10
N LEU A 64 25.88 -6.51 -7.17
CA LEU A 64 25.70 -6.88 -5.77
C LEU A 64 24.61 -6.02 -5.13
N ALA A 65 24.61 -4.70 -5.35
CA ALA A 65 23.59 -3.79 -4.86
C ALA A 65 22.19 -4.15 -5.41
N LEU A 66 22.08 -4.50 -6.70
CA LEU A 66 20.83 -4.97 -7.29
C LEU A 66 20.36 -6.31 -6.71
N ARG A 67 21.28 -7.25 -6.43
CA ARG A 67 20.94 -8.52 -5.77
C ARG A 67 20.48 -8.30 -4.33
N LEU A 68 21.16 -7.42 -3.59
CA LEU A 68 20.76 -7.01 -2.24
C LEU A 68 19.39 -6.32 -2.25
N ALA A 69 19.16 -5.37 -3.16
CA ALA A 69 17.87 -4.71 -3.29
C ALA A 69 16.74 -5.70 -3.60
N LYS A 70 16.97 -6.67 -4.49
CA LYS A 70 15.98 -7.72 -4.81
C LYS A 70 15.70 -8.65 -3.64
N THR A 71 16.74 -9.05 -2.89
CA THR A 71 16.58 -9.93 -1.72
C THR A 71 15.88 -9.21 -0.58
N VAL A 72 16.22 -7.93 -0.33
CA VAL A 72 15.51 -7.08 0.64
C VAL A 72 14.06 -6.88 0.23
N LEU A 73 13.80 -6.58 -1.04
CA LEU A 73 12.43 -6.44 -1.55
C LEU A 73 11.65 -7.76 -1.41
N GLY A 74 12.27 -8.90 -1.74
CA GLY A 74 11.68 -10.21 -1.56
C GLY A 74 11.36 -10.53 -0.10
N ALA A 75 12.27 -10.20 0.82
CA ALA A 75 12.07 -10.36 2.26
C ALA A 75 10.93 -9.47 2.77
N LEU A 76 10.85 -8.22 2.31
CA LEU A 76 9.75 -7.31 2.65
C LEU A 76 8.40 -7.81 2.11
N CYS A 77 8.36 -8.30 0.88
CA CYS A 77 7.15 -8.90 0.32
C CYS A 77 6.71 -10.15 1.09
N ALA A 78 7.65 -11.03 1.44
CA ALA A 78 7.35 -12.22 2.23
C ALA A 78 6.84 -11.84 3.64
N ALA A 79 7.48 -10.87 4.29
CA ALA A 79 7.05 -10.34 5.58
C ALA A 79 5.63 -9.74 5.49
N ALA A 80 5.33 -8.97 4.43
CA ALA A 80 4.00 -8.42 4.21
C ALA A 80 2.94 -9.52 4.06
N VAL A 81 3.23 -10.58 3.30
CA VAL A 81 2.33 -11.73 3.16
C VAL A 81 2.11 -12.44 4.50
N ILE A 82 3.16 -12.64 5.30
CA ILE A 82 3.04 -13.23 6.64
C ILE A 82 2.14 -12.37 7.53
N VAL A 83 2.34 -11.05 7.53
CA VAL A 83 1.54 -10.09 8.29
C VAL A 83 0.07 -10.09 7.84
N MET A 84 -0.21 -10.34 6.56
CA MET A 84 -1.58 -10.46 6.04
C MET A 84 -2.28 -11.77 6.43
N ILE A 85 -1.53 -12.88 6.57
CA ILE A 85 -2.08 -14.19 6.93
C ILE A 85 -2.31 -14.29 8.45
N LEU A 86 -1.46 -13.64 9.25
CA LEU A 86 -1.57 -13.69 10.71
C LEU A 86 -2.89 -13.06 11.18
N PRO A 87 -3.57 -13.68 12.17
CA PRO A 87 -4.74 -13.07 12.77
C PRO A 87 -4.36 -11.74 13.43
N PRO A 88 -5.22 -10.71 13.33
CA PRO A 88 -5.05 -9.49 14.10
C PRO A 88 -5.12 -9.82 15.59
N ALA A 89 -4.38 -9.08 16.42
CA ALA A 89 -4.25 -9.35 17.84
C ALA A 89 -5.59 -9.41 18.59
N ASP A 90 -6.60 -8.73 18.05
CA ASP A 90 -7.90 -8.53 18.68
C ASP A 90 -9.02 -9.42 18.11
N PHE A 91 -8.70 -10.48 17.36
CA PHE A 91 -9.72 -11.40 16.83
C PHE A 91 -10.14 -12.41 17.91
N PRO A 92 -11.36 -12.33 18.48
CA PRO A 92 -11.77 -13.26 19.53
C PRO A 92 -11.92 -14.69 18.99
N PRO A 93 -11.74 -15.73 19.82
CA PRO A 93 -11.94 -17.13 19.42
C PRO A 93 -13.38 -17.40 18.98
N GLU A 94 -13.59 -18.40 18.12
CA GLU A 94 -14.93 -18.77 17.65
C GLU A 94 -15.77 -19.34 18.79
N LYS A 95 -16.84 -18.64 19.15
CA LYS A 95 -17.86 -19.13 20.09
C LYS A 95 -18.89 -19.95 19.31
N LYS A 96 -19.27 -21.11 19.85
CA LYS A 96 -20.24 -22.05 19.23
C LYS A 96 -21.68 -21.86 19.74
N ASP A 97 -21.92 -20.86 20.58
CA ASP A 97 -23.22 -20.59 21.16
C ASP A 97 -24.01 -19.61 20.29
N TYR A 98 -25.05 -20.12 19.61
CA TYR A 98 -25.89 -19.37 18.68
C TYR A 98 -27.34 -19.17 19.18
N SER A 99 -27.58 -19.37 20.47
CA SER A 99 -28.92 -19.37 21.07
C SER A 99 -29.69 -18.06 20.89
N PHE A 100 -28.99 -16.93 20.74
CA PHE A 100 -29.61 -15.59 20.66
C PHE A 100 -30.10 -15.20 19.27
N ALA A 101 -29.76 -15.96 18.23
CA ALA A 101 -29.99 -15.54 16.85
C ALA A 101 -31.47 -15.38 16.44
N PRO A 102 -32.40 -16.27 16.81
CA PRO A 102 -33.81 -16.10 16.44
C PRO A 102 -34.46 -14.89 17.12
N MET A 103 -33.98 -14.52 18.30
CA MET A 103 -34.55 -13.47 19.15
C MET A 103 -34.34 -12.08 18.54
N ILE A 104 -33.11 -11.76 18.10
CA ILE A 104 -32.77 -10.45 17.51
C ILE A 104 -33.64 -10.14 16.28
N ASN A 105 -33.87 -11.13 15.40
CA ASN A 105 -34.67 -10.90 14.20
C ASN A 105 -36.15 -10.64 14.55
N MET A 106 -36.70 -11.38 15.52
CA MET A 106 -38.08 -11.18 15.97
C MET A 106 -38.27 -9.81 16.63
N ASP A 107 -37.34 -9.40 17.48
CA ASP A 107 -37.37 -8.10 18.16
C ASP A 107 -37.32 -6.93 17.17
N ILE A 108 -36.41 -6.98 16.18
CA ILE A 108 -36.30 -5.93 15.15
C ILE A 108 -37.59 -5.84 14.33
N VAL A 109 -38.14 -6.99 13.90
CA VAL A 109 -39.40 -7.01 13.12
C VAL A 109 -40.56 -6.47 13.96
N SER A 110 -40.63 -6.87 15.24
CA SER A 110 -41.64 -6.37 16.17
C SER A 110 -41.52 -4.87 16.41
N ALA A 111 -40.31 -4.35 16.62
CA ALA A 111 -40.06 -2.92 16.83
C ALA A 111 -40.39 -2.08 15.59
N VAL A 112 -40.10 -2.58 14.38
CA VAL A 112 -40.49 -1.91 13.13
C VAL A 112 -42.00 -1.97 12.90
N SER A 113 -42.66 -3.08 13.28
CA SER A 113 -44.10 -3.26 13.04
C SER A 113 -45.00 -2.60 14.08
N SER A 114 -44.56 -2.47 15.33
CA SER A 114 -45.41 -2.06 16.46
C SER A 114 -45.75 -0.57 16.50
N GLN A 115 -45.13 0.27 15.65
CA GLN A 115 -45.29 1.74 15.63
C GLN A 115 -45.06 2.46 16.98
N GLN A 116 -44.66 1.72 18.03
CA GLN A 116 -44.36 2.26 19.35
C GLN A 116 -42.86 2.58 19.44
N PRO A 117 -42.50 3.63 20.21
CA PRO A 117 -41.10 3.91 20.48
C PRO A 117 -40.50 2.73 21.26
N ALA A 118 -39.56 2.02 20.64
CA ALA A 118 -38.88 0.88 21.24
C ALA A 118 -37.36 1.10 21.17
N THR A 119 -36.70 0.90 22.30
CA THR A 119 -35.24 0.91 22.40
C THR A 119 -34.75 -0.52 22.57
N LEU A 120 -34.04 -1.03 21.58
CA LEU A 120 -33.44 -2.37 21.62
C LEU A 120 -31.96 -2.21 21.94
N VAL A 121 -31.47 -2.92 22.94
CA VAL A 121 -30.05 -2.90 23.34
C VAL A 121 -29.49 -4.30 23.15
N TYR A 122 -28.41 -4.41 22.38
CA TYR A 122 -27.73 -5.67 22.12
C TYR A 122 -26.26 -5.58 22.45
N ASN A 123 -25.73 -6.66 23.04
CA ASN A 123 -24.30 -6.80 23.28
C ASN A 123 -23.58 -7.31 22.04
N GLU A 124 -22.29 -7.02 21.95
CA GLU A 124 -21.40 -7.48 20.88
C GLU A 124 -21.47 -9.00 20.66
N ASP A 125 -21.49 -9.77 21.74
CA ASP A 125 -21.60 -11.23 21.68
C ASP A 125 -22.93 -11.70 21.07
N GLN A 126 -24.04 -11.03 21.38
CA GLN A 126 -25.36 -11.37 20.84
C GLN A 126 -25.39 -11.10 19.34
N VAL A 127 -24.90 -9.93 18.90
CA VAL A 127 -24.82 -9.56 17.48
C VAL A 127 -23.89 -10.52 16.72
N ASN A 128 -22.74 -10.88 17.30
CA ASN A 128 -21.80 -11.82 16.69
C ASN A 128 -22.40 -13.22 16.52
N SER A 129 -23.12 -13.72 17.53
CA SER A 129 -23.81 -15.01 17.45
C SER A 129 -24.91 -15.00 16.38
N TYR A 130 -25.63 -13.88 16.25
CA TYR A 130 -26.64 -13.66 15.22
C TYR A 130 -26.04 -13.71 13.80
N LEU A 131 -25.00 -12.92 13.56
CA LEU A 131 -24.33 -12.86 12.26
C LEU A 131 -23.74 -14.20 11.86
N ALA A 132 -23.11 -14.91 12.80
CA ALA A 132 -22.56 -16.25 12.55
C ALA A 132 -23.65 -17.27 12.18
N SER A 133 -24.82 -17.22 12.81
CA SER A 133 -25.95 -18.10 12.46
C SER A 133 -26.50 -17.83 11.06
N ASN A 134 -26.58 -16.56 10.67
CA ASN A 134 -27.08 -16.15 9.36
C ASN A 134 -26.09 -16.49 8.25
N LEU A 135 -24.78 -16.38 8.52
CA LEU A 135 -23.73 -16.77 7.60
C LEU A 135 -23.80 -18.26 7.26
N ARG A 136 -23.91 -19.13 8.27
CA ARG A 136 -24.04 -20.59 8.08
C ARG A 136 -25.27 -20.98 7.25
N ARG A 137 -26.36 -20.22 7.32
CA ARG A 137 -27.57 -20.46 6.52
C ARG A 137 -27.38 -20.09 5.04
N LYS A 138 -26.49 -19.14 4.75
CA LYS A 138 -26.37 -18.51 3.41
C LYS A 138 -25.16 -19.06 2.64
N ASP A 139 -24.08 -19.41 3.33
CA ASP A 139 -22.83 -19.88 2.74
C ASP A 139 -22.71 -21.40 2.82
N SER A 140 -23.35 -22.08 1.87
CA SER A 140 -22.95 -23.45 1.52
C SER A 140 -21.65 -23.36 0.71
N PRO A 141 -20.60 -24.17 1.01
CA PRO A 141 -19.32 -24.14 0.29
C PRO A 141 -19.42 -24.38 -1.22
N ALA A 142 -20.57 -24.89 -1.69
CA ALA A 142 -20.89 -25.04 -3.11
C ALA A 142 -21.15 -23.70 -3.86
N LYS A 143 -21.45 -22.59 -3.17
CA LYS A 143 -21.81 -21.29 -3.80
C LYS A 143 -20.66 -20.29 -3.92
N GLU A 144 -19.61 -20.39 -3.09
CA GLU A 144 -18.64 -19.30 -2.93
C GLU A 144 -17.32 -19.45 -3.73
N GLY A 145 -17.06 -20.62 -4.32
CA GLY A 145 -15.84 -20.87 -5.10
C GLY A 145 -14.56 -20.85 -4.25
N TYR A 146 -13.50 -20.20 -4.74
CA TYR A 146 -12.15 -20.23 -4.12
C TYR A 146 -11.96 -19.32 -2.90
N PHE A 147 -12.98 -18.55 -2.49
CA PHE A 147 -12.84 -17.54 -1.43
C PHE A 147 -14.01 -17.51 -0.43
N PRO A 148 -14.33 -18.64 0.24
CA PRO A 148 -15.48 -18.72 1.12
C PRO A 148 -15.34 -17.85 2.36
N LEU A 149 -16.45 -17.25 2.79
CA LEU A 149 -16.56 -16.44 3.98
C LEU A 149 -16.86 -17.36 5.18
N ARG A 150 -15.88 -17.53 6.08
CA ARG A 150 -16.02 -18.44 7.23
C ARG A 150 -16.67 -17.77 8.42
N ARG A 151 -16.31 -16.51 8.68
CA ARG A 151 -16.72 -15.80 9.89
C ARG A 151 -16.91 -14.32 9.62
N ILE A 152 -17.94 -13.74 10.22
CA ILE A 152 -18.12 -12.30 10.36
C ILE A 152 -18.19 -12.02 11.85
N LEU A 153 -17.46 -11.00 12.28
CA LEU A 153 -17.49 -10.46 13.63
C LEU A 153 -17.65 -8.96 13.54
N VAL A 154 -18.30 -8.43 14.56
CA VAL A 154 -18.48 -7.01 14.75
C VAL A 154 -17.91 -6.67 16.12
N ARG A 155 -17.27 -5.51 16.18
CA ARG A 155 -16.76 -4.92 17.40
C ARG A 155 -17.25 -3.49 17.52
N PHE A 156 -17.75 -3.15 18.69
CA PHE A 156 -18.34 -1.83 18.93
C PHE A 156 -17.39 -0.95 19.74
N GLN A 157 -17.15 0.24 19.21
CA GLN A 157 -16.46 1.34 19.88
C GLN A 157 -17.39 2.56 19.86
N GLU A 158 -17.07 3.58 20.67
CA GLU A 158 -17.89 4.78 20.74
C GLU A 158 -18.08 5.41 19.35
N GLY A 159 -19.32 5.41 18.85
CA GLY A 159 -19.68 5.92 17.53
C GLY A 159 -19.07 5.19 16.32
N VAL A 160 -18.43 4.03 16.52
CA VAL A 160 -17.76 3.27 15.45
C VAL A 160 -18.12 1.78 15.52
N CYS A 161 -18.52 1.23 14.38
CA CYS A 161 -18.78 -0.18 14.17
C CYS A 161 -17.64 -0.78 13.33
N ALA A 162 -16.84 -1.66 13.91
CA ALA A 162 -15.80 -2.39 13.21
C ALA A 162 -16.31 -3.76 12.78
N ILE A 163 -16.23 -4.06 11.48
CA ILE A 163 -16.62 -5.34 10.90
C ILE A 163 -15.36 -6.09 10.52
N ASN A 164 -15.17 -7.27 11.10
CA ASN A 164 -14.05 -8.15 10.84
C ASN A 164 -14.55 -9.42 10.15
N THR A 165 -13.85 -9.86 9.13
CA THR A 165 -14.20 -11.05 8.36
C THR A 165 -13.01 -12.00 8.28
N GLU A 166 -13.30 -13.30 8.39
CA GLU A 166 -12.35 -14.36 8.13
C GLU A 166 -12.77 -15.10 6.87
N ARG A 167 -11.84 -15.19 5.93
CA ARG A 167 -12.04 -15.86 4.64
C ARG A 167 -10.97 -16.92 4.44
N GLN A 168 -11.30 -17.96 3.70
CA GLN A 168 -10.31 -18.98 3.35
C GLN A 168 -9.86 -18.80 1.90
N LEU A 169 -8.55 -18.78 1.65
CA LEU A 169 -7.95 -18.74 0.32
C LEU A 169 -6.85 -19.81 0.24
N PHE A 170 -7.01 -20.78 -0.67
CA PHE A 170 -6.04 -21.87 -0.85
C PHE A 170 -5.64 -22.59 0.45
N GLY A 171 -6.58 -22.75 1.39
CA GLY A 171 -6.33 -23.37 2.70
C GLY A 171 -5.86 -22.41 3.79
N LEU A 172 -5.47 -21.17 3.45
CA LEU A 172 -5.03 -20.15 4.39
C LEU A 172 -6.20 -19.25 4.84
N SER A 173 -6.26 -18.94 6.13
CA SER A 173 -7.19 -17.93 6.65
C SER A 173 -6.66 -16.54 6.39
N ILE A 174 -7.47 -15.70 5.75
CA ILE A 174 -7.21 -14.27 5.54
C ILE A 174 -8.21 -13.51 6.40
N TYR A 175 -7.67 -12.66 7.26
CA TYR A 175 -8.45 -11.78 8.12
C TYR A 175 -8.52 -10.42 7.46
N SER A 176 -9.69 -9.79 7.43
CA SER A 176 -9.81 -8.41 6.98
C SER A 176 -10.81 -7.68 7.85
N GLY A 177 -10.53 -6.41 8.17
CA GLY A 177 -11.37 -5.61 9.03
C GLY A 177 -11.58 -4.21 8.47
N SER A 178 -12.76 -3.67 8.70
CA SER A 178 -13.12 -2.31 8.32
C SER A 178 -13.93 -1.63 9.41
N SER A 179 -13.55 -0.41 9.75
CA SER A 179 -14.22 0.41 10.77
C SER A 179 -15.06 1.48 10.09
N TYR A 180 -16.33 1.53 10.48
CA TYR A 180 -17.32 2.44 9.91
C TYR A 180 -17.90 3.33 10.99
N ARG A 181 -17.97 4.63 10.70
CA ARG A 181 -18.86 5.55 11.40
C ARG A 181 -20.20 5.49 10.71
N VAL A 182 -21.21 4.98 11.41
CA VAL A 182 -22.54 4.74 10.86
C VAL A 182 -23.49 5.79 11.41
N SER A 183 -24.23 6.43 10.52
CA SER A 183 -25.32 7.33 10.86
C SER A 183 -26.55 6.94 10.05
N VAL A 184 -27.72 7.03 10.69
CA VAL A 184 -29.02 6.84 10.02
C VAL A 184 -29.62 8.22 9.82
N ALA A 185 -29.82 8.60 8.57
CA ALA A 185 -30.49 9.86 8.21
C ALA A 185 -31.55 9.55 7.15
N ASN A 186 -32.80 9.98 7.39
CA ASN A 186 -33.91 9.86 6.44
C ASN A 186 -34.17 8.43 5.93
N GLY A 187 -34.07 7.42 6.82
CA GLY A 187 -34.28 6.00 6.44
C GLY A 187 -33.19 5.43 5.54
N LYS A 188 -32.05 6.12 5.38
CA LYS A 188 -30.85 5.62 4.70
C LYS A 188 -29.71 5.48 5.71
N ILE A 189 -29.06 4.32 5.68
CA ILE A 189 -27.83 4.08 6.45
C ILE A 189 -26.67 4.66 5.64
N SER A 190 -26.03 5.70 6.16
CA SER A 190 -24.74 6.18 5.67
C SER A 190 -23.62 5.62 6.54
N ALA A 191 -22.69 4.90 5.92
CA ALA A 191 -21.50 4.37 6.59
C ALA A 191 -20.25 5.02 5.99
N ALA A 192 -19.49 5.76 6.80
CA ALA A 192 -18.21 6.34 6.40
C ALA A 192 -17.07 5.45 6.89
N SER A 193 -16.29 4.87 5.97
CA SER A 193 -15.11 4.08 6.33
C SER A 193 -14.04 4.98 6.93
N THR A 194 -13.65 4.68 8.18
CA THR A 194 -12.66 5.46 8.93
C THR A 194 -11.28 4.80 8.92
N ALA A 195 -11.24 3.46 8.91
CA ALA A 195 -10.02 2.68 8.86
C ALA A 195 -10.30 1.28 8.31
N GLY A 196 -9.26 0.57 7.89
CA GLY A 196 -9.35 -0.86 7.60
C GLY A 196 -7.98 -1.54 7.65
N TYR A 197 -7.98 -2.86 7.56
CA TYR A 197 -6.78 -3.67 7.61
C TYR A 197 -6.98 -5.03 6.93
N ILE A 198 -5.88 -5.66 6.50
CA ILE A 198 -5.82 -7.08 6.12
C ILE A 198 -4.75 -7.75 6.99
N GLY A 199 -5.13 -8.79 7.71
CA GLY A 199 -4.33 -9.43 8.74
C GLY A 199 -3.95 -8.40 9.80
N ARG A 200 -2.64 -8.13 9.90
CA ARG A 200 -2.05 -7.10 10.76
C ARG A 200 -1.61 -5.85 10.00
N MET A 201 -1.87 -5.76 8.70
CA MET A 201 -1.46 -4.62 7.88
C MET A 201 -2.57 -3.56 7.84
N PRO A 202 -2.33 -2.34 8.36
CA PRO A 202 -3.30 -1.25 8.25
C PRO A 202 -3.38 -0.77 6.79
N ILE A 203 -4.61 -0.56 6.32
CA ILE A 203 -4.90 -0.04 4.99
C ILE A 203 -5.41 1.38 5.14
N HIS A 204 -4.77 2.29 4.41
CA HIS A 204 -5.17 3.69 4.40
C HIS A 204 -6.59 3.84 3.83
N PRO A 205 -7.46 4.72 4.37
CA PRO A 205 -8.86 4.86 3.92
C PRO A 205 -9.03 5.16 2.43
N ALA A 206 -8.07 5.85 1.81
CA ALA A 206 -8.08 6.09 0.36
C ALA A 206 -7.98 4.80 -0.47
N VAL A 207 -7.28 3.79 0.06
CA VAL A 207 -7.09 2.48 -0.59
C VAL A 207 -8.26 1.55 -0.26
N MET A 208 -8.96 1.77 0.87
CA MET A 208 -10.16 1.01 1.25
C MET A 208 -11.28 1.09 0.20
N LYS A 209 -11.38 2.20 -0.56
CA LYS A 209 -12.31 2.32 -1.70
C LYS A 209 -12.12 1.21 -2.74
N PHE A 210 -10.91 0.69 -2.90
CA PHE A 210 -10.61 -0.43 -3.79
C PHE A 210 -10.75 -1.78 -3.08
N ALA A 211 -10.57 -1.81 -1.75
CA ALA A 211 -10.81 -2.99 -0.92
C ALA A 211 -12.31 -3.33 -0.75
N ASP A 212 -13.22 -2.44 -1.19
CA ASP A 212 -14.65 -2.73 -1.26
C ASP A 212 -14.94 -4.00 -2.05
N ILE A 213 -14.12 -4.41 -3.02
CA ILE A 213 -14.29 -5.70 -3.73
C ILE A 213 -14.25 -6.90 -2.76
N ILE A 214 -13.39 -6.83 -1.74
CA ILE A 214 -13.22 -7.89 -0.73
C ILE A 214 -14.41 -7.88 0.25
N LEU A 215 -14.97 -6.71 0.53
CA LEU A 215 -16.06 -6.51 1.48
C LEU A 215 -17.45 -6.57 0.83
N HIS A 216 -17.56 -6.41 -0.48
CA HIS A 216 -18.82 -6.36 -1.24
C HIS A 216 -19.67 -7.61 -1.00
N LYS A 217 -19.03 -8.79 -0.96
CA LYS A 217 -19.74 -10.04 -0.69
C LYS A 217 -20.25 -10.13 0.76
N ALA A 218 -19.51 -9.59 1.73
CA ALA A 218 -19.98 -9.53 3.12
C ALA A 218 -21.20 -8.59 3.22
N TRP A 219 -21.15 -7.43 2.57
CA TRP A 219 -22.28 -6.51 2.48
C TRP A 219 -23.49 -7.10 1.75
N ALA A 220 -23.29 -7.84 0.66
CA ALA A 220 -24.36 -8.55 -0.04
C ALA A 220 -24.98 -9.67 0.80
N SER A 221 -24.16 -10.35 1.63
CA SER A 221 -24.66 -11.36 2.56
C SER A 221 -25.56 -10.71 3.64
N LEU A 222 -25.21 -9.51 4.09
CA LEU A 222 -25.92 -8.76 5.14
C LEU A 222 -27.00 -7.80 4.63
N GLU A 223 -27.34 -7.83 3.34
CA GLU A 223 -28.28 -6.87 2.74
C GLU A 223 -29.67 -6.88 3.39
N ARG A 224 -30.19 -8.06 3.71
CA ARG A 224 -31.48 -8.20 4.41
C ARG A 224 -31.45 -7.49 5.76
N GLU A 225 -30.38 -7.67 6.53
CA GLU A 225 -30.23 -7.08 7.86
C GLU A 225 -30.03 -5.57 7.79
N ARG A 226 -29.23 -5.11 6.83
CA ARG A 226 -29.09 -3.68 6.54
C ARG A 226 -30.44 -3.05 6.25
N ASN A 227 -31.29 -3.70 5.46
CA ASN A 227 -32.61 -3.19 5.11
C ASN A 227 -33.59 -3.20 6.30
N SER A 228 -33.50 -4.18 7.20
CA SER A 228 -34.28 -4.20 8.44
C SER A 228 -33.86 -3.07 9.38
N VAL A 229 -32.56 -2.89 9.56
CA VAL A 229 -31.98 -1.86 10.42
C VAL A 229 -32.19 -0.45 9.84
N ALA A 230 -32.24 -0.29 8.51
CA ALA A 230 -32.49 0.99 7.86
C ALA A 230 -33.90 1.55 8.12
N LYS A 231 -34.84 0.69 8.54
CA LYS A 231 -36.21 1.09 8.93
C LYS A 231 -36.29 1.63 10.35
N LEU A 232 -35.21 1.54 11.12
CA LEU A 232 -35.10 2.09 12.47
C LEU A 232 -34.76 3.58 12.40
N SER A 233 -35.12 4.34 13.44
CA SER A 233 -34.95 5.79 13.47
C SER A 233 -33.57 6.24 13.93
N GLY A 234 -32.87 5.41 14.70
CA GLY A 234 -31.53 5.72 15.17
C GLY A 234 -30.71 4.49 15.51
N ILE A 235 -29.39 4.61 15.35
CA ILE A 235 -28.40 3.61 15.76
C ILE A 235 -27.30 4.34 16.50
N GLU A 236 -27.05 3.94 17.74
CA GLU A 236 -25.98 4.47 18.58
C GLU A 236 -25.07 3.31 18.98
N PHE A 237 -23.76 3.50 18.78
CA PHE A 237 -22.74 2.51 19.13
C PHE A 237 -22.02 2.97 20.40
N HIS A 238 -22.05 2.11 21.40
CA HIS A 238 -21.34 2.25 22.65
C HIS A 238 -20.27 1.16 22.76
N PRO A 239 -19.36 1.22 23.74
CA PRO A 239 -18.38 0.17 23.94
C PRO A 239 -19.11 -1.15 24.22
N GLN A 240 -18.86 -2.17 23.40
CA GLN A 240 -19.44 -3.53 23.49
C GLN A 240 -20.97 -3.63 23.35
N SER A 241 -21.69 -2.55 23.04
CA SER A 241 -23.14 -2.59 22.85
C SER A 241 -23.62 -1.66 21.74
N VAL A 242 -24.77 -2.01 21.16
CA VAL A 242 -25.47 -1.21 20.18
C VAL A 242 -26.88 -0.94 20.66
N THR A 243 -27.29 0.32 20.57
CA THR A 243 -28.66 0.74 20.87
C THR A 243 -29.34 1.09 19.57
N LEU A 244 -30.46 0.41 19.31
CA LEU A 244 -31.32 0.66 18.16
C LEU A 244 -32.60 1.33 18.65
N ARG A 245 -32.98 2.42 17.99
CA ARG A 245 -34.24 3.13 18.27
C ARG A 245 -35.21 2.88 17.14
N ALA A 246 -36.41 2.41 17.48
CA ALA A 246 -37.57 2.34 16.60
C ALA A 246 -38.59 3.38 17.07
N GLY A 247 -39.26 4.03 16.12
CA GLY A 247 -40.24 5.11 16.38
C GLY A 247 -40.01 6.29 15.43
N ARG A 248 -41.08 6.89 14.91
CA ARG A 248 -40.98 8.12 14.10
C ARG A 248 -40.56 9.31 14.94
#